data_AF-A0A923KKT1-F1
#
_entry.id   AF-A0A923KKT1-F1
#
_cell.length_a   1.000
_cell.length_b   1.000
_cell.length_c   1.000
_cell.angle_alpha   90.00
_cell.angle_beta   90.00
_cell.angle_gamma   90.00
#
_symmetry.space_group_name_H-M   'P 1'
#
loop_
_entity.id
_entity.type
_entity.pdbx_description
1 polymer ?
#
loop_
_entity_poly.entity_id
_entity_poly.type
_entity_poly.pdbx_seq_one_letter_code
_entity_poly.pdbx_strand_id
1 'polypeptide(L)' 'MTISSPVILDALTIYNINGKKIREINKPENRINLNALSAGVYFLKFETKDTSVLKRIVKF' A
#
# COMPACT_ATOMS: atom_id res chain seq x y z
N MET A 1 -20.72 -2.30 4.32
CA MET A 1 -20.55 -0.83 4.15
C MET A 1 -19.48 -0.62 3.09
N THR A 2 -19.83 -0.03 1.96
CA THR A 2 -18.92 0.17 0.82
C THR A 2 -18.49 1.62 0.81
N ILE A 3 -17.18 1.87 0.97
CA ILE A 3 -16.60 3.21 0.85
C ILE A 3 -15.98 3.29 -0.56
N SER A 4 -16.55 4.14 -1.41
CA SER A 4 -16.03 4.45 -2.75
C SER A 4 -15.32 5.80 -2.70
N SER A 5 -14.05 5.85 -3.08
CA SER A 5 -13.25 7.07 -3.18
C SER A 5 -12.83 7.29 -4.64
N PRO A 6 -12.91 8.52 -5.19
CA PRO A 6 -12.53 8.81 -6.58
C PRO A 6 -11.00 8.85 -6.81
N VAL A 7 -10.20 8.56 -5.79
CA VAL A 7 -8.74 8.63 -5.87
C VAL A 7 -8.22 7.47 -6.73
N ILE A 8 -7.76 7.80 -7.94
CA ILE A 8 -7.04 6.88 -8.81
C ILE A 8 -5.59 6.81 -8.32
N LEU A 9 -5.16 5.62 -7.91
CA LEU A 9 -3.78 5.36 -7.52
C LEU A 9 -2.95 5.03 -8.76
N ASP A 10 -1.80 5.68 -8.91
CA ASP A 10 -0.83 5.35 -9.95
C ASP A 10 0.07 4.20 -9.51
N ALA A 11 0.44 4.17 -8.22
CA ALA A 11 1.21 3.07 -7.66
C ALA A 11 0.92 2.83 -6.19
N LEU A 12 1.15 1.58 -5.78
CA LEU A 12 1.31 1.19 -4.39
C LEU A 12 2.66 0.51 -4.22
N THR A 13 3.46 1.03 -3.30
CA THR A 13 4.72 0.39 -2.89
C THR A 13 4.65 -0.06 -1.43
N ILE A 14 5.08 -1.29 -1.17
CA ILE A 14 5.14 -1.90 0.16
C ILE A 14 6.60 -2.01 0.57
N TYR A 15 6.93 -1.47 1.75
CA TYR A 15 8.24 -1.59 2.38
C TYR A 15 8.13 -2.38 3.69
N ASN A 16 9.16 -3.15 4.02
CA ASN A 16 9.29 -3.70 5.37
C ASN A 16 9.84 -2.64 6.35
N ILE A 17 9.93 -3.00 7.63
CA ILE A 17 10.40 -2.10 8.69
C ILE A 17 11.83 -1.57 8.47
N ASN A 18 12.66 -2.28 7.70
CA ASN A 18 14.02 -1.87 7.36
C ASN A 18 14.07 -0.95 6.13
N GLY A 19 12.92 -0.53 5.59
CA GLY A 19 12.84 0.29 4.39
C GLY A 19 13.09 -0.46 3.08
N LYS A 20 13.24 -1.79 3.11
CA LYS A 20 13.40 -2.60 1.89
C LYS A 20 12.06 -2.68 1.15
N LYS A 21 12.07 -2.34 -0.15
CA LYS A 21 10.91 -2.55 -1.05
C LYS A 21 10.62 -4.05 -1.16
N ILE A 22 9.41 -4.44 -0.74
CA ILE A 22 8.91 -5.81 -0.79
C ILE A 22 8.09 -6.04 -2.06
N ARG A 23 7.27 -5.05 -2.42
CA ARG A 23 6.37 -5.15 -3.56
C ARG A 23 6.02 -3.77 -4.11
N GLU A 24 5.75 -3.73 -5.41
CA GLU A 24 5.21 -2.57 -6.10
C GLU A 24 4.07 -3.04 -7.00
N ILE A 25 2.98 -2.28 -7.05
CA ILE A 25 1.81 -2.54 -7.88
C ILE A 25 1.49 -1.24 -8.61
N ASN A 26 1.62 -1.27 -9.94
CA ASN A 26 1.26 -0.15 -10.80
C ASN A 26 -0.23 -0.20 -11.11
N LYS A 27 -0.90 0.96 -11.06
CA LYS A 27 -2.35 1.11 -11.26
C LYS A 27 -3.15 0.08 -10.43
N PRO A 28 -2.93 0.02 -9.10
CA PRO A 28 -3.59 -0.97 -8.28
C PRO A 28 -5.10 -0.79 -8.35
N GLU A 29 -5.83 -1.90 -8.46
CA GLU A 29 -7.26 -1.89 -8.19
C GLU A 29 -7.52 -1.48 -6.73
N ASN A 30 -8.75 -1.08 -6.41
CA ASN A 30 -9.15 -0.63 -5.06
C ASN A 30 -9.08 -1.73 -3.99
N ARG A 31 -8.48 -2.89 -4.27
CA ARG A 31 -8.29 -4.01 -3.35
C ARG A 31 -6.84 -4.47 -3.36
N ILE A 32 -6.20 -4.39 -2.20
CA ILE A 32 -4.81 -4.82 -2.00
C ILE A 32 -4.84 -6.03 -1.06
N ASN A 33 -4.39 -7.18 -1.56
CA ASN A 33 -4.28 -8.39 -0.75
C ASN A 33 -2.93 -8.44 -0.02
N LEU A 34 -2.98 -8.37 1.32
CA LEU A 34 -1.82 -8.40 2.21
C LEU A 34 -1.65 -9.76 2.93
N ASN A 35 -2.41 -10.79 2.56
CA ASN A 35 -2.38 -12.10 3.23
C ASN A 35 -1.05 -12.83 3.05
N ALA A 36 -0.34 -12.56 1.95
CA ALA A 36 0.98 -13.14 1.68
C ALA A 36 2.11 -12.54 2.54
N LEU A 37 1.85 -11.46 3.28
CA LEU A 37 2.83 -10.88 4.19
C LEU A 37 2.83 -11.66 5.52
N SER A 38 3.99 -11.91 6.08
CA SER A 38 4.11 -12.44 7.44
C SER A 38 3.67 -11.40 8.49
N ALA A 39 3.49 -11.84 9.74
CA ALA A 39 3.27 -10.91 10.85
C ALA A 39 4.46 -9.93 10.98
N GLY A 40 4.17 -8.66 11.24
CA GLY A 40 5.18 -7.62 11.34
C GLY A 40 4.68 -6.22 10.99
N VAL A 41 5.62 -5.28 10.90
CA VAL A 41 5.35 -3.87 10.57
C VAL A 41 5.74 -3.59 9.13
N TYR A 42 4.86 -2.91 8.41
CA TYR A 42 5.07 -2.52 7.01
C TYR A 42 4.69 -1.06 6.79
N PHE A 43 5.28 -0.47 5.75
CA PHE A 43 4.90 0.85 5.26
C PHE A 43 4.32 0.71 3.86
N LEU A 44 3.10 1.21 3.68
CA LEU A 44 2.41 1.30 2.40
C LEU A 44 2.52 2.73 1.90
N LYS A 45 3.18 2.92 0.75
CA LYS A 45 3.25 4.19 0.04
C LYS A 45 2.24 4.16 -1.09
N PHE A 46 1.22 4.99 -0.98
CA PHE A 46 0.22 5.22 -2.01
C PHE A 46 0.66 6.43 -2.82
N GLU A 47 0.73 6.28 -4.13
CA GLU A 47 1.13 7.34 -5.05
C GLU A 47 -0.01 7.63 -6.01
N THR A 48 -0.33 8.91 -6.15
CA THR A 48 -1.18 9.47 -7.19
C THR A 48 -0.34 10.45 -8.01
N LYS A 49 -0.92 10.95 -9.09
CA LYS A 49 -0.26 11.89 -9.99
C LYS A 49 0.30 13.11 -9.26
N ASP A 50 -0.44 13.59 -8.26
CA ASP A 50 -0.18 14.87 -7.60
C ASP A 50 0.40 14.72 -6.20
N THR A 51 0.29 13.55 -5.56
CA THR A 51 0.71 13.37 -4.17
C THR A 51 1.11 11.94 -3.83
N SER A 52 1.81 11.79 -2.70
CA SER A 52 2.05 10.49 -2.10
C SER A 52 1.72 10.49 -0.62
N VAL A 53 1.17 9.38 -0.14
CA VAL A 53 0.80 9.18 1.26
C VAL A 53 1.46 7.90 1.76
N LEU A 54 2.17 8.01 2.88
CA LEU A 54 2.76 6.86 3.57
C LEU A 54 1.89 6.47 4.77
N LYS A 55 1.54 5.19 4.86
CA LYS A 55 0.81 4.62 6.01
C LYS A 55 1.59 3.46 6.60
N ARG A 56 1.76 3.46 7.92
CA ARG A 56 2.29 2.32 8.68
C ARG A 56 1.14 1.37 9.00
N ILE A 57 1.37 0.08 8.81
CA ILE A 57 0.46 -0.99 9.21
C ILE A 57 1.18 -2.00 10.10
N VAL A 58 0.42 -2.64 10.99
CA VAL A 58 0.88 -3.77 11.80
C VAL A 58 0.01 -4.96 11.42
N LYS A 59 0.65 -6.04 10.95
CA LYS A 59 -0.01 -7.31 10.65
C LYS A 59 0.30 -8.28 11.80
N PHE A 60 -0.76 -8.84 12.37
CA PHE A 60 -0.69 -9.91 13.35
C PHE A 60 -0.89 -11.26 12.66
#